data_AF-A0A7H9HWQ7-F1
#
_entry.id   AF-A0A7H9HWQ7-F1
#
_cell.length_a   1.000
_cell.length_b   1.000
_cell.length_c   1.000
_cell.angle_alpha   90.00
_cell.angle_beta   90.00
_cell.angle_gamma   90.00
#
_symmetry.space_group_name_H-M   'P 1'
#
loop_
_entity.id
_entity.type
_entity.pdbx_description
1 polymer ?
#
loop_
_entity_poly.entity_id
_entity_poly.type
_entity_poly.pdbx_seq_one_letter_code
_entity_poly.pdbx_strand_id
1 'polypeptide(L)'
;MKRIRTPQEDHGGTIDSCDSINHHQSEERTQEEESKKESKRIKRSTTTIQRILNQDVSQRVRETQELQHKLFTWEKMQRIAFELTKDIELYIPGQDPRDFNVLWRSYVKQLNQANEKVPTSVEPYSSHDEETSFAETVDNQEIPIISNECVQRENSSGPEVESLPEYDGEDEELDLFLQTSIDERIMRLNVFLRSELYFCYYCNVKYKSEQDIFEHCPGITEDDHK
;
A
#
# COMPACT_ATOMS: atom_id res chain seq x y z
N MET A 1 -104.80 -46.02 45.90
CA MET A 1 -104.43 -46.63 44.60
C MET A 1 -103.51 -45.68 43.85
N LYS A 2 -102.31 -46.18 43.46
CA LYS A 2 -101.34 -45.56 42.51
C LYS A 2 -100.61 -44.31 43.07
N ARG A 3 -99.30 -44.06 42.91
CA ARG A 3 -98.29 -44.53 41.93
C ARG A 3 -96.92 -44.64 42.59
N ILE A 4 -96.17 -45.64 42.11
CA ILE A 4 -94.74 -45.89 42.33
C ILE A 4 -93.93 -44.77 41.64
N ARG A 5 -92.91 -44.22 42.30
CA ARG A 5 -91.84 -43.43 41.66
C ARG A 5 -90.54 -44.23 41.73
N THR A 6 -90.02 -44.58 40.57
CA THR A 6 -88.69 -45.14 40.34
C THR A 6 -87.62 -44.03 40.35
N PRO A 7 -86.35 -44.35 40.66
CA PRO A 7 -85.26 -43.40 40.60
C PRO A 7 -84.80 -43.20 39.14
N GLN A 8 -84.44 -41.97 38.80
CA GLN A 8 -83.88 -41.59 37.51
C GLN A 8 -82.36 -41.70 37.60
N GLU A 9 -81.78 -42.55 36.76
CA GLU A 9 -80.34 -42.72 36.61
C GLU A 9 -79.73 -41.50 35.91
N ASP A 10 -78.65 -40.98 36.49
CA ASP A 10 -77.85 -39.87 35.97
C ASP A 10 -76.78 -40.45 35.03
N HIS A 11 -76.95 -40.27 33.72
CA HIS A 11 -75.95 -40.63 32.73
C HIS A 11 -74.93 -39.49 32.63
N GLY A 12 -73.79 -39.67 33.29
CA GLY A 12 -72.59 -38.89 33.03
C GLY A 12 -72.19 -38.98 31.56
N GLY A 13 -72.36 -37.87 30.83
CA GLY A 13 -71.79 -37.67 29.52
C GLY A 13 -70.28 -37.67 29.63
N THR A 14 -69.65 -38.73 29.13
CA THR A 14 -68.20 -38.80 28.93
C THR A 14 -67.88 -37.87 27.76
N ILE A 15 -67.30 -36.71 28.06
CA ILE A 15 -66.77 -35.80 27.07
C ILE A 15 -65.50 -36.47 26.52
N ASP A 16 -65.47 -36.70 25.20
CA ASP A 16 -64.36 -37.33 24.47
C ASP A 16 -63.04 -36.59 24.73
N SER A 17 -62.25 -37.15 25.65
CA SER A 17 -60.91 -36.67 26.05
C SER A 17 -59.85 -36.88 24.95
N CYS A 18 -60.21 -37.58 23.87
CA CYS A 18 -59.29 -37.97 22.80
C CYS A 18 -59.06 -36.89 21.74
N ASP A 19 -60.00 -35.96 21.52
CA ASP A 19 -59.88 -34.93 20.47
C ASP A 19 -58.93 -33.78 20.86
N SER A 20 -58.88 -33.38 22.12
CA SER A 20 -57.98 -32.31 22.59
C SER A 20 -56.50 -32.70 22.56
N ILE A 21 -56.19 -33.99 22.76
CA ILE A 21 -54.81 -34.51 22.76
C ILE A 21 -54.26 -34.57 21.33
N ASN A 22 -55.10 -34.94 20.36
CA ASN A 22 -54.71 -35.00 18.95
C ASN A 22 -54.49 -33.60 18.35
N HIS A 23 -55.28 -32.60 18.75
CA HIS A 23 -55.09 -31.24 18.26
C HIS A 23 -53.75 -30.63 18.76
N HIS A 24 -53.43 -30.81 20.04
CA HIS A 24 -52.18 -30.31 20.62
C HIS A 24 -50.91 -30.95 20.00
N GLN A 25 -50.93 -32.26 19.75
CA GLN A 25 -49.82 -32.95 19.08
C GLN A 25 -49.64 -32.52 17.61
N SER A 26 -50.74 -32.18 16.93
CA SER A 26 -50.69 -31.68 15.55
C SER A 26 -50.08 -30.28 15.48
N GLU A 27 -50.42 -29.40 16.43
CA GLU A 27 -49.88 -28.04 16.52
C GLU A 27 -48.38 -28.03 16.85
N GLU A 28 -47.93 -28.85 17.80
CA GLU A 28 -46.49 -28.98 18.13
C GLU A 28 -45.66 -29.45 16.93
N ARG A 29 -46.16 -30.41 16.14
CA ARG A 29 -45.49 -30.86 14.91
C ARG A 29 -45.36 -29.75 13.86
N THR A 30 -46.42 -28.95 13.70
CA THR A 30 -46.39 -27.83 12.75
C THR A 30 -45.40 -26.73 13.19
N GLN A 31 -45.35 -26.41 14.49
CA GLN A 31 -44.39 -25.45 15.03
C GLN A 31 -42.93 -25.94 14.89
N GLU A 32 -42.68 -27.23 15.10
CA GLU A 32 -41.35 -27.81 14.93
C GLU A 32 -40.89 -27.78 13.46
N GLU A 33 -41.80 -28.05 12.51
CA GLU A 33 -41.51 -27.92 11.08
C GLU A 33 -41.26 -26.49 10.63
N GLU A 34 -42.04 -25.52 11.12
CA GLU A 34 -41.84 -24.10 10.84
C GLU A 34 -40.52 -23.59 11.40
N SER A 35 -40.18 -23.95 12.63
CA SER A 35 -38.88 -23.64 13.25
C SER A 35 -37.70 -24.21 12.44
N LYS A 36 -37.84 -25.45 11.91
CA LYS A 36 -36.84 -26.07 11.01
C LYS A 36 -36.76 -25.35 9.67
N LYS A 37 -37.88 -24.91 9.09
CA LYS A 37 -37.92 -24.14 7.83
C LYS A 37 -37.27 -22.77 8.01
N GLU A 38 -37.58 -22.07 9.10
CA GLU A 38 -37.00 -20.76 9.41
C GLU A 38 -35.51 -20.88 9.72
N SER A 39 -35.09 -21.88 10.50
CA SER A 39 -33.67 -22.17 10.73
C SER A 39 -32.92 -22.45 9.43
N LYS A 40 -33.53 -23.16 8.46
CA LYS A 40 -32.94 -23.38 7.13
C LYS A 40 -32.85 -22.07 6.34
N ARG A 41 -33.87 -21.20 6.42
CA ARG A 41 -33.89 -19.88 5.77
C ARG A 41 -32.81 -18.97 6.33
N ILE A 42 -32.70 -18.89 7.66
CA ILE A 42 -31.65 -18.13 8.36
C ILE A 42 -30.27 -18.67 7.96
N LYS A 43 -30.05 -19.98 7.99
CA LYS A 43 -28.77 -20.59 7.57
C LYS A 43 -28.39 -20.26 6.12
N ARG A 44 -29.36 -20.27 5.19
CA ARG A 44 -29.13 -19.88 3.80
C ARG A 44 -28.79 -18.39 3.67
N SER A 45 -29.50 -17.54 4.43
CA SER A 45 -29.27 -16.10 4.49
C SER A 45 -27.88 -15.78 5.04
N THR A 46 -27.51 -16.35 6.19
CA THR A 46 -26.20 -16.14 6.81
C THR A 46 -25.05 -16.63 5.93
N THR A 47 -25.22 -17.78 5.26
CA THR A 47 -24.22 -18.27 4.28
C THR A 47 -24.04 -17.31 3.11
N THR A 48 -25.12 -16.65 2.67
CA THR A 48 -25.07 -15.67 1.58
C THR A 48 -24.37 -14.39 2.03
N ILE A 49 -24.71 -13.88 3.22
CA ILE A 49 -24.03 -12.73 3.82
C ILE A 49 -22.53 -12.99 3.99
N GLN A 50 -22.15 -14.17 4.50
CA GLN A 50 -20.75 -14.54 4.66
C GLN A 50 -19.98 -14.53 3.33
N ARG A 51 -20.62 -14.99 2.24
CA ARG A 51 -20.00 -14.99 0.91
C ARG A 51 -19.76 -13.58 0.39
N ILE A 52 -20.72 -12.68 0.57
CA ILE A 52 -20.61 -11.28 0.17
C ILE A 52 -19.49 -10.60 0.96
N LEU A 53 -19.43 -10.80 2.27
CA LEU A 53 -18.36 -10.25 3.12
C LEU A 53 -16.97 -10.76 2.70
N ASN A 54 -16.83 -12.06 2.45
CA ASN A 54 -15.56 -12.63 1.98
C ASN A 54 -15.15 -12.07 0.61
N GLN A 55 -16.11 -11.81 -0.27
CA GLN A 55 -15.85 -11.19 -1.58
C GLN A 55 -15.37 -9.74 -1.45
N ASP A 56 -16.01 -8.94 -0.59
CA ASP A 56 -15.62 -7.56 -0.30
C ASP A 56 -14.20 -7.49 0.30
N VAL A 57 -13.91 -8.35 1.28
CA VAL A 57 -12.56 -8.45 1.87
C VAL A 57 -11.53 -8.80 0.80
N SER A 58 -11.83 -9.79 -0.06
CA SER A 58 -10.91 -10.19 -1.13
C SER A 58 -10.68 -9.06 -2.14
N GLN A 59 -11.70 -8.25 -2.41
CA GLN A 59 -11.60 -7.10 -3.31
C GLN A 59 -10.69 -6.02 -2.71
N ARG A 60 -10.91 -5.64 -1.44
CA ARG A 60 -10.07 -4.65 -0.75
C ARG A 60 -8.60 -5.07 -0.67
N VAL A 61 -8.35 -6.37 -0.45
CA VAL A 61 -6.99 -6.92 -0.46
C VAL A 61 -6.34 -6.73 -1.82
N ARG A 62 -7.04 -7.05 -2.92
CA ARG A 62 -6.53 -6.84 -4.27
C ARG A 62 -6.25 -5.37 -4.57
N GLU A 63 -7.18 -4.47 -4.23
CA GLU A 63 -7.01 -3.03 -4.43
C GLU A 63 -5.82 -2.47 -3.63
N THR A 64 -5.61 -2.96 -2.40
CA THR A 64 -4.47 -2.57 -1.58
C THR A 64 -3.16 -3.05 -2.19
N GLN A 65 -3.11 -4.30 -2.66
CA GLN A 65 -1.93 -4.87 -3.32
C GLN A 65 -1.61 -4.11 -4.62
N GLU A 66 -2.62 -3.79 -5.41
CA GLU A 66 -2.45 -3.02 -6.64
C GLU A 66 -1.92 -1.61 -6.34
N LEU A 67 -2.48 -0.93 -5.35
CA LEU A 67 -1.99 0.38 -4.91
C LEU A 67 -0.53 0.32 -4.43
N GLN A 68 -0.17 -0.71 -3.66
CA GLN A 68 1.21 -0.93 -3.22
C GLN A 68 2.18 -1.15 -4.39
N HIS A 69 1.78 -1.96 -5.38
CA HIS A 69 2.56 -2.18 -6.61
C HIS A 69 2.77 -0.88 -7.38
N LYS A 70 1.72 -0.06 -7.51
CA LYS A 70 1.78 1.24 -8.17
C LYS A 70 2.68 2.22 -7.42
N LEU A 71 2.58 2.30 -6.10
CA LEU A 71 3.46 3.14 -5.27
C LEU A 71 4.92 2.73 -5.40
N PHE A 72 5.21 1.42 -5.33
CA PHE A 72 6.57 0.91 -5.53
C PHE A 72 7.11 1.25 -6.92
N THR A 73 6.28 1.06 -7.95
CA THR A 73 6.62 1.41 -9.33
C THR A 73 6.93 2.90 -9.46
N TRP A 74 6.08 3.75 -8.89
CA TRP A 74 6.27 5.19 -8.85
C TRP A 74 7.61 5.59 -8.23
N GLU A 75 7.90 5.14 -7.01
CA GLU A 75 9.16 5.46 -6.31
C GLU A 75 10.38 5.00 -7.10
N LYS A 76 10.32 3.82 -7.70
CA LYS A 76 11.41 3.30 -8.55
C LYS A 76 11.61 4.14 -9.80
N MET A 77 10.54 4.60 -10.44
CA MET A 77 10.62 5.51 -11.59
C MET A 77 11.23 6.85 -11.20
N GLN A 78 10.90 7.39 -10.03
CA GLN A 78 11.46 8.65 -9.54
C GLN A 78 12.98 8.55 -9.39
N ARG A 79 13.45 7.48 -8.76
CA ARG A 79 14.89 7.22 -8.61
C ARG A 79 15.60 7.11 -9.96
N ILE A 80 15.01 6.38 -10.91
CA ILE A 80 15.58 6.23 -12.26
C ILE A 80 15.64 7.58 -12.97
N ALA A 81 14.57 8.38 -12.91
CA ALA A 81 14.55 9.69 -13.52
C ALA A 81 15.66 10.58 -12.94
N PHE A 82 15.77 10.64 -11.62
CA PHE A 82 16.80 11.39 -10.90
C PHE A 82 18.23 10.97 -11.26
N GLU A 83 18.46 9.67 -11.46
CA GLU A 83 19.75 9.15 -11.90
C GLU A 83 20.03 9.48 -13.37
N LEU A 84 19.03 9.34 -14.25
CA LEU A 84 19.19 9.56 -15.69
C LEU A 84 19.33 11.05 -16.05
N THR A 85 18.68 11.95 -15.30
CA THR A 85 18.84 13.41 -15.45
C THR A 85 20.15 13.92 -14.88
N LYS A 86 20.88 13.09 -14.13
CA LYS A 86 22.11 13.46 -13.40
C LYS A 86 21.88 14.43 -12.24
N ASP A 87 20.63 14.57 -11.79
CA ASP A 87 20.32 15.37 -10.60
C ASP A 87 20.96 14.80 -9.34
N ILE A 88 21.27 13.50 -9.32
CA ILE A 88 22.06 12.87 -8.25
C ILE A 88 23.44 13.50 -8.06
N GLU A 89 24.06 14.00 -9.13
CA GLU A 89 25.38 14.65 -9.08
C GLU A 89 25.29 16.08 -8.54
N LEU A 90 24.09 16.69 -8.60
CA LEU A 90 23.79 18.04 -8.12
C LEU A 90 23.24 18.06 -6.69
N TYR A 91 22.77 16.92 -6.19
CA TYR A 91 22.10 16.83 -4.90
C TYR A 91 23.06 16.98 -3.72
N ILE A 92 22.69 17.90 -2.83
CA ILE A 92 23.34 18.12 -1.54
C ILE A 92 22.33 17.81 -0.42
N PRO A 93 22.69 16.99 0.59
CA PRO A 93 21.81 16.72 1.73
C PRO A 93 21.32 18.01 2.40
N GLY A 94 19.99 18.11 2.58
CA GLY A 94 19.35 19.28 3.19
C GLY A 94 19.04 20.42 2.20
N GLN A 95 19.37 20.27 0.91
CA GLN A 95 18.96 21.21 -0.13
C GLN A 95 17.43 21.26 -0.30
N ASP A 96 16.91 22.41 -0.74
CA ASP A 96 15.50 22.59 -1.04
C ASP A 96 15.04 21.64 -2.16
N PRO A 97 14.05 20.76 -1.92
CA PRO A 97 13.51 19.88 -2.94
C PRO A 97 12.98 20.63 -4.18
N ARG A 98 12.63 21.91 -4.08
CA ARG A 98 12.05 22.69 -5.18
C ARG A 98 13.03 23.03 -6.29
N ASP A 99 14.34 22.91 -6.00
CA ASP A 99 15.40 23.02 -7.00
C ASP A 99 15.36 21.86 -8.03
N PHE A 100 14.63 20.79 -7.72
CA PHE A 100 14.49 19.62 -8.59
C PHE A 100 13.13 19.61 -9.28
N ASN A 101 12.96 18.76 -10.29
CA ASN A 101 11.68 18.62 -10.98
C ASN A 101 10.61 18.02 -10.06
N VAL A 102 9.41 18.61 -10.06
CA VAL A 102 8.23 18.19 -9.27
C VAL A 102 7.96 16.69 -9.33
N LEU A 103 8.25 16.04 -10.46
CA LEU A 103 8.02 14.61 -10.68
C LEU A 103 8.85 13.71 -9.75
N TRP A 104 10.01 14.16 -9.24
CA TRP A 104 10.84 13.41 -8.29
C TRP A 104 11.17 14.17 -7.00
N ARG A 105 10.55 15.33 -6.73
CA ARG A 105 10.76 16.07 -5.46
C ARG A 105 10.38 15.27 -4.23
N SER A 106 9.35 14.41 -4.31
CA SER A 106 9.01 13.55 -3.16
C SER A 106 10.13 12.56 -2.84
N TYR A 107 10.90 12.12 -3.85
CA TYR A 107 12.09 11.30 -3.63
C TYR A 107 13.22 12.12 -2.99
N VAL A 108 13.45 13.37 -3.42
CA VAL A 108 14.42 14.27 -2.77
C VAL A 108 14.07 14.53 -1.30
N LYS A 109 12.78 14.76 -0.99
CA LYS A 109 12.29 14.86 0.39
C LYS A 109 12.62 13.62 1.22
N GLN A 110 12.46 12.41 0.64
CA GLN A 110 12.83 11.16 1.32
C GLN A 110 14.34 11.07 1.57
N LEU A 111 15.18 11.49 0.62
CA LEU A 111 16.64 11.53 0.81
C LEU A 111 17.03 12.47 1.95
N ASN A 112 16.46 13.67 1.99
CA ASN A 112 16.70 14.63 3.08
C ASN A 112 16.30 14.04 4.44
N GLN A 113 15.10 13.46 4.54
CA GLN A 113 14.64 12.80 5.77
C GLN A 113 15.50 11.61 6.19
N ALA A 114 16.09 10.88 5.24
CA ALA A 114 17.01 9.78 5.54
C ALA A 114 18.35 10.30 6.06
N ASN A 115 18.87 11.39 5.50
CA ASN A 115 20.12 12.02 5.90
C ASN A 115 20.02 12.72 7.27
N GLU A 116 18.88 13.32 7.62
CA GLU A 116 18.62 13.91 8.95
C GLU A 116 18.61 12.88 10.07
N LYS A 117 18.17 11.64 9.79
CA LYS A 117 18.07 10.56 10.79
C LYS A 117 19.41 9.96 11.16
N VAL A 118 20.48 10.26 10.43
CA VAL A 118 21.84 9.87 10.82
C VAL A 118 22.32 10.90 11.84
N PRO A 119 22.40 10.57 13.15
CA PRO A 119 22.96 11.51 14.10
C PRO A 119 24.42 11.70 13.70
N THR A 120 24.80 12.93 13.35
CA THR A 120 26.19 13.36 13.30
C THR A 120 26.75 13.32 14.73
N SER A 121 26.99 12.11 15.24
CA SER A 121 27.78 11.83 16.43
C SER A 121 29.26 11.84 16.03
N VAL A 122 29.77 13.03 15.68
CA VAL A 122 31.20 13.31 15.83
C VAL A 122 31.36 14.12 17.10
N GLU A 123 31.39 13.38 18.21
CA GLU A 123 32.08 13.84 19.41
C GLU A 123 33.53 14.19 19.02
N PRO A 124 34.07 15.38 19.38
CA PRO A 124 35.45 15.73 19.11
C PRO A 124 36.36 14.93 20.04
N TYR A 125 36.69 13.70 19.66
CA TYR A 125 37.62 12.89 20.44
C TYR A 125 39.07 13.27 20.12
N SER A 126 39.72 13.66 21.21
CA SER A 126 41.12 14.01 21.35
C SER A 126 42.05 12.95 20.78
N SER A 127 43.12 13.43 20.13
CA SER A 127 44.30 12.71 19.70
C SER A 127 44.79 11.73 20.76
N HIS A 128 44.88 10.45 20.41
CA HIS A 128 45.88 9.53 20.93
C HIS A 128 46.15 8.46 19.86
N ASP A 129 47.35 8.55 19.30
CA ASP A 129 48.02 7.48 18.57
C ASP A 129 48.09 6.23 19.47
N GLU A 130 47.90 5.05 18.88
CA GLU A 130 48.83 3.92 18.98
C GLU A 130 48.36 2.76 18.09
N GLU A 131 49.29 2.31 17.27
CA GLU A 131 49.19 1.19 16.34
C GLU A 131 49.05 -0.14 17.09
N THR A 132 48.22 -1.08 16.61
CA THR A 132 48.60 -2.51 16.64
C THR A 132 47.82 -3.31 15.59
N SER A 133 48.59 -3.96 14.72
CA SER A 133 48.20 -4.97 13.73
C SER A 133 47.82 -6.32 14.36
N PHE A 134 46.79 -7.01 13.84
CA PHE A 134 46.87 -8.45 13.51
C PHE A 134 45.67 -8.92 12.66
N ALA A 135 45.94 -9.85 11.75
CA ALA A 135 45.07 -10.36 10.70
C ALA A 135 44.22 -11.58 11.12
N GLU A 136 43.07 -11.82 10.47
CA GLU A 136 42.78 -13.12 9.81
C GLU A 136 41.49 -13.11 8.93
N THR A 137 41.70 -13.57 7.70
CA THR A 137 40.84 -14.20 6.66
C THR A 137 39.32 -14.36 6.87
N VAL A 138 38.49 -13.98 5.87
CA VAL A 138 37.52 -14.86 5.12
C VAL A 138 37.14 -14.22 3.77
N ASP A 139 37.02 -15.07 2.74
CA ASP A 139 36.63 -14.87 1.34
C ASP A 139 35.12 -14.60 1.13
N ASN A 140 34.74 -13.50 0.43
CA ASN A 140 33.87 -13.47 -0.77
C ASN A 140 33.22 -12.09 -1.05
N GLN A 141 33.32 -11.71 -2.32
CA GLN A 141 32.42 -10.87 -3.14
C GLN A 141 32.46 -9.33 -3.02
N GLU A 142 32.73 -8.75 -4.19
CA GLU A 142 33.09 -7.38 -4.54
C GLU A 142 32.05 -6.32 -4.13
N ILE A 143 32.50 -5.36 -3.31
CA ILE A 143 31.97 -4.00 -3.23
C ILE A 143 33.14 -3.07 -3.56
N PRO A 144 33.12 -2.26 -4.63
CA PRO A 144 34.13 -1.24 -4.82
C PRO A 144 33.82 -0.05 -3.91
N ILE A 145 34.46 -0.05 -2.74
CA ILE A 145 34.61 1.08 -1.84
C ILE A 145 35.51 2.10 -2.57
N ILE A 146 34.95 3.23 -2.98
CA ILE A 146 35.70 4.31 -3.63
C ILE A 146 36.68 4.87 -2.60
N SER A 147 37.95 4.65 -2.90
CA SER A 147 39.12 5.15 -2.18
C SER A 147 39.15 6.67 -2.30
N ASN A 148 39.07 7.37 -1.17
CA ASN A 148 39.15 8.83 -1.12
C ASN A 148 40.44 9.26 -0.43
N GLU A 149 41.54 9.28 -1.20
CA GLU A 149 42.73 10.07 -0.89
C GLU A 149 43.28 10.72 -2.16
N CYS A 150 43.18 12.06 -2.22
CA CYS A 150 44.15 12.92 -2.88
C CYS A 150 44.01 14.38 -2.41
N VAL A 151 44.79 14.70 -1.37
CA VAL A 151 45.69 15.87 -1.20
C VAL A 151 45.22 17.28 -1.63
N GLN A 152 44.97 18.07 -0.58
CA GLN A 152 45.27 19.50 -0.33
C GLN A 152 45.82 20.39 -1.47
N ARG A 153 45.14 21.54 -1.65
CA ARG A 153 45.81 22.84 -1.94
C ARG A 153 45.07 24.00 -1.28
N GLU A 154 45.87 24.98 -0.89
CA GLU A 154 45.64 25.93 0.19
C GLU A 154 45.15 27.30 -0.31
N ASN A 155 44.44 27.99 0.60
CA ASN A 155 44.24 29.44 0.73
C ASN A 155 43.35 30.23 -0.26
N SER A 156 42.33 30.82 0.37
CA SER A 156 41.97 32.25 0.37
C SER A 156 40.60 32.62 -0.20
N SER A 157 39.91 33.40 0.65
CA SER A 157 38.72 34.21 0.40
C SER A 157 37.40 33.44 0.37
N GLY A 158 36.80 33.32 1.56
CA GLY A 158 35.40 32.93 1.68
C GLY A 158 34.48 33.97 1.05
N PRO A 159 33.38 33.55 0.42
CA PRO A 159 32.21 34.37 0.29
C PRO A 159 31.26 34.07 1.45
N GLU A 160 31.00 35.13 2.22
CA GLU A 160 29.68 35.54 2.70
C GLU A 160 28.61 34.44 2.68
N VAL A 161 28.27 33.94 3.88
CA VAL A 161 27.09 33.13 4.11
C VAL A 161 25.86 34.00 3.83
N GLU A 162 25.40 34.01 2.58
CA GLU A 162 24.05 34.46 2.26
C GLU A 162 23.11 33.60 3.11
N SER A 163 22.48 34.26 4.07
CA SER A 163 21.47 33.65 4.93
C SER A 163 20.39 33.09 4.02
N LEU A 164 20.37 31.75 3.91
CA LEU A 164 19.31 31.01 3.25
C LEU A 164 17.98 31.52 3.83
N PRO A 165 17.05 32.01 3.00
CA PRO A 165 15.77 32.46 3.52
C PRO A 165 15.11 31.28 4.24
N GLU A 166 14.77 31.48 5.52
CA GLU A 166 13.89 30.59 6.27
C GLU A 166 12.55 30.56 5.55
N TYR A 167 12.42 29.63 4.61
CA TYR A 167 11.23 29.46 3.80
C TYR A 167 10.22 28.62 4.57
N ASP A 168 8.96 29.03 4.49
CA ASP A 168 7.80 28.46 5.17
C ASP A 168 7.32 27.14 4.52
N GLY A 169 8.23 26.18 4.34
CA GLY A 169 7.98 24.72 4.34
C GLY A 169 6.94 24.08 3.41
N GLU A 170 6.09 24.83 2.72
CA GLU A 170 4.93 24.34 1.98
C GLU A 170 5.24 24.38 0.47
N ASP A 171 5.29 23.18 -0.14
CA ASP A 171 5.53 22.98 -1.57
C ASP A 171 4.16 22.74 -2.25
N GLU A 172 3.40 23.82 -2.45
CA GLU A 172 2.04 23.77 -3.00
C GLU A 172 1.99 23.04 -4.36
N GLU A 173 3.03 23.19 -5.18
CA GLU A 173 3.13 22.54 -6.49
C GLU A 173 3.23 21.01 -6.32
N LEU A 174 4.11 20.55 -5.43
CA LEU A 174 4.22 19.12 -5.12
C LEU A 174 2.94 18.61 -4.46
N ASP A 175 2.28 19.38 -3.61
CA ASP A 175 1.03 18.96 -2.96
C ASP A 175 -0.11 18.82 -3.97
N LEU A 176 -0.26 19.77 -4.89
CA LEU A 176 -1.22 19.65 -6.01
C LEU A 176 -0.90 18.44 -6.89
N PHE A 177 0.38 18.19 -7.15
CA PHE A 177 0.79 17.00 -7.90
C PHE A 177 0.48 15.70 -7.13
N LEU A 178 0.75 15.65 -5.83
CA LEU A 178 0.46 14.52 -4.95
C LEU A 178 -1.04 14.37 -4.60
N GLN A 179 -1.91 15.26 -5.05
CA GLN A 179 -3.37 15.05 -5.00
C GLN A 179 -3.88 14.26 -6.21
N THR A 180 -3.12 14.20 -7.31
CA THR A 180 -3.50 13.41 -8.49
C THR A 180 -3.43 11.91 -8.22
N SER A 181 -4.12 11.08 -9.00
CA SER A 181 -4.09 9.62 -8.81
C SER A 181 -2.67 9.06 -9.03
N ILE A 182 -2.34 7.94 -8.38
CA ILE A 182 -1.02 7.31 -8.56
C ILE A 182 -0.77 6.90 -10.02
N ASP A 183 -1.82 6.46 -10.72
CA ASP A 183 -1.76 6.11 -12.15
C ASP A 183 -1.36 7.32 -13.00
N GLU A 184 -1.94 8.49 -12.70
CA GLU A 184 -1.60 9.73 -13.41
C GLU A 184 -0.17 10.18 -13.13
N ARG A 185 0.32 10.02 -11.90
CA ARG A 185 1.72 10.31 -11.57
C ARG A 185 2.67 9.41 -12.34
N ILE A 186 2.45 8.10 -12.30
CA ILE A 186 3.21 7.10 -13.07
C ILE A 186 3.21 7.46 -14.56
N MET A 187 2.04 7.75 -15.13
CA MET A 187 1.92 8.10 -16.54
C MET A 187 2.71 9.36 -16.90
N ARG A 188 2.60 10.44 -16.11
CA ARG A 188 3.34 11.68 -16.35
C ARG A 188 4.84 11.48 -16.31
N LEU A 189 5.35 10.75 -15.32
CA LEU A 189 6.77 10.45 -15.23
C LEU A 189 7.24 9.50 -16.34
N ASN A 190 6.42 8.52 -16.72
CA ASN A 190 6.74 7.65 -17.84
C ASN A 190 6.80 8.43 -19.16
N VAL A 191 5.88 9.37 -19.39
CA VAL A 191 5.93 10.27 -20.55
C VAL A 191 7.22 11.08 -20.54
N PHE A 192 7.61 11.65 -19.39
CA PHE A 192 8.88 12.38 -19.26
C PHE A 192 10.09 11.50 -19.61
N LEU A 193 10.18 10.29 -19.02
CA LEU A 193 11.27 9.35 -19.29
C LEU A 193 11.37 9.01 -20.79
N ARG A 194 10.24 8.88 -21.49
CA ARG A 194 10.21 8.52 -22.91
C ARG A 194 10.54 9.69 -23.83
N SER A 195 10.02 10.89 -23.53
CA SER A 195 10.16 12.08 -24.38
C SER A 195 11.52 12.76 -24.21
N GLU A 196 11.96 12.96 -22.97
CA GLU A 196 13.17 13.71 -22.67
C GLU A 196 14.42 12.82 -22.63
N LEU A 197 14.26 11.56 -22.21
CA LEU A 197 15.39 10.64 -21.96
C LEU A 197 15.43 9.45 -22.91
N TYR A 198 14.45 9.32 -23.82
CA TYR A 198 14.26 8.18 -24.71
C TYR A 198 14.37 6.84 -23.96
N PHE A 199 13.81 6.78 -22.76
CA PHE A 199 13.89 5.61 -21.88
C PHE A 199 12.49 5.03 -21.65
N CYS A 200 12.34 3.73 -21.86
CA CYS A 200 11.13 3.02 -21.46
C CYS A 200 11.39 2.26 -20.16
N TYR A 201 10.65 2.61 -19.12
CA TYR A 201 10.73 1.96 -17.81
C TYR A 201 10.35 0.48 -17.86
N TYR A 202 9.28 0.14 -18.59
CA TYR A 202 8.79 -1.24 -18.66
C TYR A 202 9.70 -2.17 -19.48
N CYS A 203 10.32 -1.65 -20.55
CA CYS A 203 11.36 -2.39 -21.29
C CYS A 203 12.70 -2.40 -20.53
N ASN A 204 12.93 -1.42 -19.66
CA ASN A 204 14.22 -1.12 -19.03
C ASN A 204 15.35 -0.88 -20.06
N VAL A 205 15.02 -0.17 -21.15
CA VAL A 205 15.94 0.12 -22.27
C VAL A 205 15.96 1.62 -22.56
N LYS A 206 17.17 2.15 -22.79
CA LYS A 206 17.39 3.49 -23.33
C LYS A 206 17.58 3.41 -24.85
N TYR A 207 16.74 4.11 -25.57
CA TYR A 207 16.73 4.22 -27.01
C TYR A 207 17.61 5.40 -27.47
N LYS A 208 17.95 5.40 -28.75
CA LYS A 208 18.84 6.43 -29.32
C LYS A 208 18.10 7.71 -29.72
N SER A 209 16.82 7.60 -30.03
CA SER A 209 15.99 8.71 -30.51
C SER A 209 14.51 8.44 -30.26
N GLU A 210 13.69 9.47 -30.47
CA GLU A 210 12.22 9.38 -30.42
C GLU A 210 11.67 8.35 -31.44
N GLN A 211 12.24 8.31 -32.64
CA GLN A 211 11.84 7.35 -33.66
C GLN A 211 12.16 5.91 -33.23
N ASP A 212 13.33 5.71 -32.62
CA ASP A 212 13.79 4.39 -32.17
C ASP A 212 12.88 3.81 -31.09
N ILE A 213 12.42 4.64 -30.14
CA ILE A 213 11.44 4.19 -29.13
C ILE A 213 10.06 3.93 -29.74
N PHE A 214 9.62 4.69 -30.74
CA PHE A 214 8.34 4.46 -31.41
C PHE A 214 8.32 3.14 -32.19
N GLU A 215 9.44 2.79 -32.84
CA GLU A 215 9.56 1.57 -33.66
C GLU A 215 9.76 0.30 -32.83
N HIS A 216 10.46 0.39 -31.69
CA HIS A 216 10.94 -0.78 -30.94
C HIS A 216 10.28 -0.95 -29.57
N CYS A 217 9.46 -0.01 -29.09
CA CYS A 217 8.76 -0.14 -27.82
C CYS A 217 7.29 -0.57 -28.06
N PRO A 218 6.80 -1.64 -27.39
CA PRO A 218 5.43 -2.15 -27.60
C PRO A 218 4.31 -1.12 -27.33
N GLY A 219 4.55 -0.21 -26.39
CA GLY A 219 3.58 0.82 -26.04
C GLY A 219 4.05 1.71 -24.91
N ILE A 220 3.11 2.36 -24.23
CA ILE A 220 3.38 3.30 -23.13
C ILE A 220 2.91 2.79 -21.78
N THR A 221 1.94 1.88 -21.75
CA THR A 221 1.38 1.35 -20.50
C THR A 221 2.09 0.07 -20.07
N GLU A 222 1.97 -0.30 -18.80
CA GLU A 222 2.49 -1.59 -18.30
C GLU A 222 1.89 -2.78 -19.06
N ASP A 223 0.60 -2.70 -19.40
CA ASP A 223 -0.13 -3.75 -20.09
C ASP A 223 0.40 -4.01 -21.51
N ASP A 224 0.92 -2.99 -22.19
CA ASP A 224 1.53 -3.14 -23.51
C ASP A 224 2.80 -4.01 -23.50
N HIS A 225 3.38 -4.23 -22.32
CA HIS A 225 4.67 -4.90 -22.12
C HIS A 225 4.56 -6.27 -21.44
N LYS A 226 3.34 -6.79 -21.24
CA LYS A 226 3.07 -8.09 -20.63
C LYS A 226 3.13 -9.26 -21.60
#